data_AF-A0A1C4Y7G3-F1
#
_entry.id   AF-A0A1C4Y7G3-F1
#
_cell.length_a   1.000
_cell.length_b   1.000
_cell.length_c   1.000
_cell.angle_alpha   90.00
_cell.angle_beta   90.00
_cell.angle_gamma   90.00
#
_symmetry.space_group_name_H-M   'P 1'
#
loop_
_entity.id
_entity.type
_entity.pdbx_description
1 polymer ?
#
loop_
_entity_poly.entity_id
_entity_poly.type
_entity_poly.pdbx_seq_one_letter_code
_entity_poly.pdbx_strand_id
1 'polypeptide(L)'
;MYPSVAEAIALPVIRRGKPQVVAGSAGMQGRVRWVHVAEVADIAHLLRGGELVLTTGIALPDEAAALTRYVDDLAAVHAAGLVIELVRRWRDQPPEALVAAANRHRLPLITLARETPFVSVTEAVVALIVDAQLAELRAAEQVHETFTSLTVAGAEPAEVLREVARISGLPVVLETLGHEVLAYDAAGRDPTELLTDWTQRSRSLAAPERTAYDEEAGWLVTMVGAQGADWGRLVLLSPDPPPHRHVVVAERAASALAVHRLVARDRESLERQTHRMLLAQLLGQAVPPPDLASRAAALGVGLERRQLVGMAIRPATVTPRAPALATQEVLRDLAEVAALAARRVAVPALVGVVDDTTVRALLSLPAQAGVDAVLRRLAREVHRSTAGPVLVAVGTTVSHVAEVGRSLGEAAHVARAALRNPGTQLYHRLDNVRLRGLLHLLRDDERVRAFADRELGPLLARDANHHSRLVELLRCFCEQGGNKSAAAAAAHVSRTAYYQQLGRIAEVLGVSLEDPESMLSLYVALLVHDLDDA
;
A
#
# COMPACT_ATOMS: atom_id res chain seq x y z
N MET A 1 -30.33 -13.50 5.98
CA MET A 1 -30.52 -13.71 7.43
C MET A 1 -32.02 -13.85 7.73
N TYR A 2 -32.45 -14.67 8.70
CA TYR A 2 -33.88 -14.75 9.08
C TYR A 2 -34.34 -13.48 9.83
N PRO A 3 -35.60 -13.04 9.68
CA PRO A 3 -36.12 -11.89 10.42
C PRO A 3 -36.18 -12.19 11.93
N SER A 4 -36.12 -11.16 12.75
CA SER A 4 -36.32 -11.24 14.20
C SER A 4 -37.81 -11.32 14.56
N VAL A 5 -38.11 -11.75 15.79
CA VAL A 5 -39.48 -11.68 16.34
C VAL A 5 -39.98 -10.22 16.35
N ALA A 6 -39.11 -9.26 16.67
CA ALA A 6 -39.43 -7.83 16.63
C ALA A 6 -39.87 -7.36 15.23
N GLU A 7 -39.16 -7.78 14.18
CA GLU A 7 -39.52 -7.48 12.79
C GLU A 7 -40.84 -8.15 12.39
N ALA A 8 -41.04 -9.41 12.78
CA ALA A 8 -42.27 -10.14 12.48
C ALA A 8 -43.50 -9.46 13.11
N ILE A 9 -43.45 -9.06 14.39
CA ILE A 9 -44.59 -8.41 15.05
C ILE A 9 -44.85 -6.97 14.57
N ALA A 10 -43.86 -6.34 13.93
CA ALA A 10 -44.01 -5.02 13.33
C ALA A 10 -44.81 -5.06 12.01
N LEU A 11 -45.04 -6.25 11.43
CA LEU A 11 -45.81 -6.40 10.19
C LEU A 11 -47.23 -5.82 10.35
N PRO A 12 -47.75 -5.09 9.34
CA PRO A 12 -49.07 -4.45 9.43
C PRO A 12 -50.20 -5.42 9.80
N VAL A 13 -50.14 -6.66 9.32
CA VAL A 13 -51.15 -7.70 9.62
C VAL A 13 -51.18 -8.06 11.10
N ILE A 14 -50.01 -8.15 11.75
CA ILE A 14 -49.91 -8.45 13.19
C ILE A 14 -50.27 -7.20 14.00
N ARG A 15 -49.79 -6.00 13.59
CA ARG A 15 -50.13 -4.73 14.27
C ARG A 15 -51.63 -4.44 14.33
N ARG A 16 -52.42 -4.87 13.34
CA ARG A 16 -53.89 -4.78 13.36
C ARG A 16 -54.51 -5.57 14.51
N GLY A 17 -53.87 -6.68 14.90
CA GLY A 17 -54.20 -7.49 16.07
C GLY A 17 -53.89 -6.83 17.41
N LYS A 18 -53.29 -5.63 17.42
CA LYS A 18 -52.80 -4.92 18.62
C LYS A 18 -51.86 -5.80 19.47
N PRO A 19 -50.68 -6.16 18.94
CA PRO A 19 -49.76 -7.05 19.62
C PRO A 19 -49.21 -6.41 20.90
N GLN A 20 -49.21 -7.17 21.99
CA GLN A 20 -48.54 -6.79 23.24
C GLN A 20 -47.57 -7.88 23.66
N VAL A 21 -46.31 -7.51 23.89
CA VAL A 21 -45.31 -8.41 24.47
C VAL A 21 -45.55 -8.45 25.98
N VAL A 22 -46.01 -9.59 26.48
CA VAL A 22 -46.41 -9.77 27.89
C VAL A 22 -45.36 -10.52 28.71
N ALA A 23 -44.46 -11.25 28.06
CA ALA A 23 -43.33 -11.92 28.69
C ALA A 23 -42.17 -12.13 27.70
N GLY A 24 -40.98 -12.42 28.25
CA GLY A 24 -39.81 -12.84 27.45
C GLY A 24 -39.26 -11.78 26.50
N SER A 25 -39.37 -10.49 26.85
CA SER A 25 -38.92 -9.37 26.02
C SER A 25 -37.42 -9.44 25.63
N ALA A 26 -36.60 -10.10 26.44
CA ALA A 26 -35.19 -10.34 26.14
C ALA A 26 -34.97 -11.22 24.88
N GLY A 27 -35.95 -12.05 24.50
CA GLY A 27 -35.89 -12.91 23.32
C GLY A 27 -36.36 -12.27 22.01
N MET A 28 -36.71 -10.97 22.00
CA MET A 28 -37.31 -10.31 20.83
C MET A 28 -36.39 -10.25 19.59
N GLN A 29 -35.08 -10.43 19.78
CA GLN A 29 -34.09 -10.53 18.70
C GLN A 29 -33.89 -11.96 18.18
N GLY A 30 -34.64 -12.93 18.71
CA GLY A 30 -34.65 -14.31 18.24
C GLY A 30 -35.07 -14.41 16.77
N ARG A 31 -34.45 -15.32 16.03
CA ARG A 31 -34.65 -15.48 14.57
C ARG A 31 -35.87 -16.34 14.28
N VAL A 32 -36.78 -15.82 13.46
CA VAL A 32 -38.00 -16.49 13.01
C VAL A 32 -37.72 -17.20 11.69
N ARG A 33 -37.60 -18.53 11.76
CA ARG A 33 -37.40 -19.42 10.61
C ARG A 33 -38.70 -19.71 9.87
N TRP A 34 -39.81 -19.74 10.61
CA TRP A 34 -41.13 -20.13 10.10
C TRP A 34 -42.24 -19.66 11.05
N VAL A 35 -43.49 -19.66 10.59
CA VAL A 35 -44.68 -19.43 11.43
C VAL A 35 -45.54 -20.67 11.40
N HIS A 36 -45.94 -21.16 12.57
CA HIS A 36 -46.76 -22.36 12.67
C HIS A 36 -48.01 -22.09 13.48
N VAL A 37 -49.19 -22.38 12.91
CA VAL A 37 -50.47 -22.30 13.62
C VAL A 37 -50.73 -23.64 14.27
N ALA A 38 -50.89 -23.64 15.60
CA ALA A 38 -51.11 -24.87 16.36
C ALA A 38 -52.22 -24.70 17.40
N GLU A 39 -53.14 -25.66 17.37
CA GLU A 39 -54.22 -25.83 18.36
C GLU A 39 -54.11 -27.22 19.00
N VAL A 40 -52.93 -27.56 19.50
CA VAL A 40 -52.64 -28.83 20.19
C VAL A 40 -51.69 -28.55 21.35
N ALA A 41 -51.94 -29.17 22.51
CA ALA A 41 -51.16 -29.00 23.73
C ALA A 41 -49.80 -29.70 23.72
N ASP A 42 -49.58 -30.68 22.84
CA ASP A 42 -48.28 -31.34 22.62
C ASP A 42 -47.85 -31.08 21.17
N ILE A 43 -47.35 -29.87 20.91
CA ILE A 43 -46.90 -29.46 19.56
C ILE A 43 -45.38 -29.60 19.39
N ALA A 44 -44.62 -29.59 20.49
CA ALA A 44 -43.17 -29.44 20.45
C ALA A 44 -42.48 -30.54 19.62
N HIS A 45 -42.96 -31.78 19.68
CA HIS A 45 -42.41 -32.91 18.92
C HIS A 45 -42.57 -32.77 17.38
N LEU A 46 -43.43 -31.86 16.92
CA LEU A 46 -43.65 -31.58 15.49
C LEU A 46 -42.85 -30.36 14.99
N LEU A 47 -42.18 -29.63 15.88
CA LEU A 47 -41.39 -28.43 15.56
C LEU A 47 -39.92 -28.77 15.34
N ARG A 48 -39.18 -27.89 14.63
CA ARG A 48 -37.74 -28.07 14.35
C ARG A 48 -36.87 -26.95 14.94
N GLY A 49 -37.47 -25.96 15.59
CA GLY A 49 -36.80 -24.79 16.14
C GLY A 49 -36.86 -23.57 15.22
N GLY A 50 -36.90 -22.39 15.86
CA GLY A 50 -37.04 -21.09 15.22
C GLY A 50 -38.46 -20.77 14.74
N GLU A 51 -39.48 -21.57 15.07
CA GLU A 51 -40.87 -21.26 14.73
C GLU A 51 -41.47 -20.20 15.66
N LEU A 52 -42.19 -19.24 15.08
CA LEU A 52 -43.14 -18.40 15.81
C LEU A 52 -44.50 -19.11 15.82
N VAL A 53 -44.90 -19.61 16.99
CA VAL A 53 -46.12 -20.41 17.15
C VAL A 53 -47.31 -19.47 17.34
N LEU A 54 -48.38 -19.64 16.56
CA LEU A 54 -49.64 -18.91 16.67
C LEU A 54 -50.72 -19.83 17.22
N THR A 55 -51.47 -19.39 18.23
CA THR A 55 -52.58 -20.15 18.80
C THR A 55 -53.69 -19.22 19.29
N THR A 56 -54.93 -19.68 19.21
CA THR A 56 -56.10 -19.07 19.90
C THR A 56 -56.21 -19.55 21.35
N GLY A 57 -55.38 -20.52 21.73
CA GLY A 57 -55.33 -21.11 23.06
C GLY A 57 -56.50 -22.04 23.37
N ILE A 58 -57.43 -22.30 22.44
CA ILE A 58 -58.65 -23.10 22.70
C ILE A 58 -58.30 -24.53 23.12
N ALA A 59 -57.27 -25.11 22.51
CA ALA A 59 -56.87 -26.50 22.77
C ALA A 59 -55.80 -26.65 23.85
N LEU A 60 -55.38 -25.56 24.52
CA LEU A 60 -54.40 -25.63 25.60
C LEU A 60 -55.07 -26.16 26.90
N PRO A 61 -54.33 -26.83 27.80
CA PRO A 61 -54.89 -27.36 29.05
C PRO A 61 -55.33 -26.23 30.01
N ASP A 62 -56.23 -26.53 30.97
CA ASP A 62 -56.64 -25.59 32.02
C ASP A 62 -55.68 -25.57 33.22
N GLU A 63 -54.99 -26.68 33.47
CA GLU A 63 -54.09 -26.83 34.61
C GLU A 63 -52.83 -25.97 34.46
N ALA A 64 -52.51 -25.16 35.47
CA ALA A 64 -51.33 -24.27 35.48
C ALA A 64 -50.01 -25.03 35.25
N ALA A 65 -49.88 -26.25 35.80
CA ALA A 65 -48.71 -27.10 35.61
C ALA A 65 -48.55 -27.55 34.15
N ALA A 66 -49.67 -27.83 33.47
CA ALA A 66 -49.67 -28.25 32.07
C ALA A 66 -49.39 -27.08 31.11
N LEU A 67 -49.89 -25.88 31.41
CA LEU A 67 -49.54 -24.65 30.68
C LEU A 67 -48.05 -24.29 30.84
N THR A 68 -47.50 -24.49 32.04
CA THR A 68 -46.06 -24.31 32.28
C THR A 68 -45.24 -25.27 31.41
N ARG A 69 -45.63 -26.55 31.38
CA ARG A 69 -44.98 -27.59 30.58
C ARG A 69 -45.02 -27.28 29.08
N TYR A 70 -46.16 -26.80 28.58
CA TYR A 70 -46.29 -26.39 27.18
C TYR A 70 -45.20 -25.37 26.77
N VAL A 71 -44.95 -24.36 27.59
CA VAL A 71 -43.90 -23.36 27.32
C VAL A 71 -42.50 -23.94 27.50
N ASP A 72 -42.29 -24.81 28.50
CA ASP A 72 -41.03 -25.54 28.68
C ASP A 72 -40.68 -26.35 27.43
N ASP A 73 -41.65 -27.06 26.85
CA ASP A 73 -41.47 -27.90 25.67
C ASP A 73 -41.17 -27.04 24.43
N LEU A 74 -41.85 -25.90 24.26
CA LEU A 74 -41.54 -24.94 23.18
C LEU A 74 -40.13 -24.35 23.32
N ALA A 75 -39.70 -24.04 24.53
CA ALA A 75 -38.37 -23.53 24.80
C ALA A 75 -37.29 -24.61 24.54
N ALA A 76 -37.56 -25.87 24.91
CA ALA A 76 -36.64 -26.99 24.69
C ALA A 76 -36.34 -27.24 23.20
N VAL A 77 -37.32 -27.01 22.32
CA VAL A 77 -37.13 -27.08 20.86
C VAL A 77 -36.66 -25.76 20.24
N HIS A 78 -36.35 -24.74 21.05
CA HIS A 78 -35.89 -23.43 20.61
C HIS A 78 -36.89 -22.72 19.69
N ALA A 79 -38.19 -22.75 20.01
CA ALA A 79 -39.18 -21.93 19.34
C ALA A 79 -38.79 -20.44 19.42
N ALA A 80 -39.06 -19.67 18.36
CA ALA A 80 -38.72 -18.25 18.31
C ALA A 80 -39.63 -17.41 19.21
N GLY A 81 -40.88 -17.84 19.41
CA GLY A 81 -41.85 -17.17 20.28
C GLY A 81 -43.23 -17.80 20.21
N LEU A 82 -44.12 -17.36 21.08
CA LEU A 82 -45.52 -17.77 21.15
C LEU A 82 -46.44 -16.55 21.02
N VAL A 83 -47.38 -16.60 20.10
CA VAL A 83 -48.41 -15.58 19.89
C VAL A 83 -49.78 -16.16 20.23
N ILE A 84 -50.48 -15.54 21.16
CA ILE A 84 -51.79 -15.97 21.64
C ILE A 84 -52.86 -14.93 21.30
N GLU A 85 -53.94 -15.35 20.65
CA GLU A 85 -55.10 -14.50 20.41
C GLU A 85 -56.03 -14.46 21.65
N LEU A 86 -56.22 -13.28 22.24
CA LEU A 86 -57.05 -13.05 23.42
C LEU A 86 -58.48 -12.63 23.03
N VAL A 87 -59.17 -13.48 22.26
CA VAL A 87 -60.55 -13.19 21.82
C VAL A 87 -61.54 -14.24 22.31
N ARG A 88 -61.23 -15.53 22.12
CA ARG A 88 -62.18 -16.62 22.35
C ARG A 88 -62.09 -17.19 23.76
N ARG A 89 -60.91 -17.71 24.15
CA ARG A 89 -60.72 -18.38 25.45
C ARG A 89 -60.41 -17.40 26.59
N TRP A 90 -59.44 -16.52 26.37
CA TRP A 90 -59.03 -15.49 27.32
C TRP A 90 -59.28 -14.13 26.68
N ARG A 91 -59.82 -13.16 27.42
CA ARG A 91 -60.23 -11.84 26.86
C ARG A 91 -59.38 -10.66 27.32
N ASP A 92 -58.77 -10.76 28.49
CA ASP A 92 -58.03 -9.65 29.08
C ASP A 92 -56.53 -9.95 29.20
N GLN A 93 -56.17 -11.10 29.80
CA GLN A 93 -54.79 -11.50 30.02
C GLN A 93 -54.62 -13.02 29.87
N PRO A 94 -53.45 -13.50 29.40
CA PRO A 94 -53.14 -14.93 29.44
C PRO A 94 -52.90 -15.38 30.89
N PRO A 95 -53.09 -16.68 31.19
CA PRO A 95 -52.78 -17.26 32.50
C PRO A 95 -51.36 -16.91 32.99
N GLU A 96 -51.23 -16.58 34.28
CA GLU A 96 -49.95 -16.21 34.91
C GLU A 96 -48.89 -17.31 34.75
N ALA A 97 -49.31 -18.58 34.73
CA ALA A 97 -48.43 -19.73 34.48
C ALA A 97 -47.69 -19.64 33.13
N LEU A 98 -48.37 -19.20 32.06
CA LEU A 98 -47.74 -19.00 30.75
C LEU A 98 -46.74 -17.85 30.78
N VAL A 99 -47.12 -16.73 31.43
CA VAL A 99 -46.29 -15.52 31.56
C VAL A 99 -45.01 -15.83 32.34
N ALA A 100 -45.13 -16.51 33.48
CA ALA A 100 -44.01 -16.89 34.33
C ALA A 100 -43.06 -17.86 33.61
N ALA A 101 -43.59 -18.87 32.90
CA ALA A 101 -42.79 -19.82 32.14
C ALA A 101 -42.06 -19.17 30.97
N ALA A 102 -42.73 -18.29 30.23
CA ALA A 102 -42.14 -17.56 29.11
C ALA A 102 -41.00 -16.63 29.56
N ASN A 103 -41.17 -15.94 30.70
CA ASN A 103 -40.10 -15.12 31.28
C ASN A 103 -38.90 -15.96 31.72
N ARG A 104 -39.12 -17.12 32.34
CA ARG A 104 -38.05 -18.05 32.76
C ARG A 104 -37.16 -18.45 31.59
N HIS A 105 -37.76 -18.74 30.44
CA HIS A 105 -37.04 -19.16 29.24
C HIS A 105 -36.65 -18.02 28.30
N ARG A 106 -36.98 -16.77 28.64
CA ARG A 106 -36.84 -15.61 27.76
C ARG A 106 -37.55 -15.80 26.41
N LEU A 107 -38.58 -16.65 26.36
CA LEU A 107 -39.37 -16.91 25.16
C LEU A 107 -40.37 -15.77 24.97
N PRO A 108 -40.33 -15.01 23.87
CA PRO A 108 -41.30 -13.95 23.63
C PRO A 108 -42.74 -14.49 23.64
N LEU A 109 -43.54 -13.99 24.57
CA LEU A 109 -44.98 -14.23 24.62
C LEU A 109 -45.69 -12.95 24.16
N ILE A 110 -46.36 -13.04 23.02
CA ILE A 110 -47.08 -11.93 22.41
C ILE A 110 -48.56 -12.25 22.45
N THR A 111 -49.39 -11.26 22.79
CA THR A 111 -50.84 -11.39 22.78
C THR A 111 -51.45 -10.51 21.71
N LEU A 112 -52.52 -10.97 21.06
CA LEU A 112 -53.29 -10.19 20.10
C LEU A 112 -54.68 -9.92 20.70
N ALA A 113 -55.01 -8.64 20.89
CA ALA A 113 -56.28 -8.22 21.48
C ALA A 113 -57.46 -8.17 20.48
N ARG A 114 -57.22 -8.54 19.22
CA ARG A 114 -58.23 -8.56 18.15
C ARG A 114 -58.08 -9.82 17.31
N GLU A 115 -59.23 -10.30 16.79
CA GLU A 115 -59.26 -11.44 15.89
C GLU A 115 -58.38 -11.16 14.67
N THR A 116 -57.38 -12.01 14.47
CA THR A 116 -56.33 -11.82 13.47
C THR A 116 -56.29 -13.07 12.60
N PRO A 117 -56.60 -12.98 11.29
CA PRO A 117 -56.51 -14.13 10.40
C PRO A 117 -55.07 -14.67 10.35
N PHE A 118 -54.82 -15.80 11.01
CA PHE A 118 -53.47 -16.39 11.07
C PHE A 118 -52.94 -16.82 9.70
N VAL A 119 -53.81 -17.04 8.71
CA VAL A 119 -53.41 -17.23 7.31
C VAL A 119 -52.66 -16.01 6.79
N SER A 120 -53.18 -14.80 7.01
CA SER A 120 -52.54 -13.56 6.57
C SER A 120 -51.26 -13.26 7.35
N VAL A 121 -51.18 -13.68 8.62
CA VAL A 121 -49.94 -13.60 9.41
C VAL A 121 -48.89 -14.53 8.83
N THR A 122 -49.25 -15.78 8.56
CA THR A 122 -48.36 -16.79 7.96
C THR A 122 -47.85 -16.31 6.60
N GLU A 123 -48.73 -15.85 5.70
CA GLU A 123 -48.36 -15.32 4.38
C GLU A 123 -47.38 -14.15 4.49
N ALA A 124 -47.64 -13.18 5.38
CA ALA A 124 -46.80 -12.00 5.52
C ALA A 124 -45.42 -12.32 6.12
N VAL A 125 -45.34 -13.21 7.12
CA VAL A 125 -44.04 -13.58 7.70
C VAL A 125 -43.25 -14.48 6.77
N VAL A 126 -43.89 -15.41 6.04
CA VAL A 126 -43.21 -16.21 5.01
C VAL A 126 -42.67 -15.30 3.90
N ALA A 127 -43.46 -14.32 3.43
CA ALA A 127 -42.98 -13.33 2.47
C ALA A 127 -41.77 -12.56 3.00
N LEU A 128 -41.81 -12.11 4.26
CA LEU A 128 -40.67 -11.44 4.91
C LEU A 128 -39.41 -12.33 4.98
N ILE A 129 -39.57 -13.62 5.29
CA ILE A 129 -38.47 -14.59 5.30
C ILE A 129 -37.87 -14.75 3.90
N VAL A 130 -38.72 -14.92 2.88
CA VAL A 130 -38.29 -15.10 1.49
C VAL A 130 -37.58 -13.84 0.98
N ASP A 131 -38.13 -12.65 1.24
CA ASP A 131 -37.52 -11.38 0.85
C ASP A 131 -36.13 -11.19 1.49
N ALA A 132 -36.00 -11.54 2.78
CA ALA A 132 -34.72 -11.48 3.48
C ALA A 132 -33.68 -12.47 2.91
N GLN A 133 -34.11 -13.64 2.43
CA GLN A 133 -33.24 -14.61 1.76
C GLN A 133 -32.84 -14.15 0.36
N LEU A 134 -33.79 -13.62 -0.43
CA LEU A 134 -33.54 -13.11 -1.77
C LEU A 134 -32.62 -11.88 -1.75
N ALA A 135 -32.76 -11.01 -0.74
CA ALA A 135 -31.89 -9.86 -0.55
C ALA A 135 -30.42 -10.26 -0.31
N GLU A 136 -30.17 -11.30 0.48
CA GLU A 136 -28.81 -11.84 0.69
C GLU A 136 -28.22 -12.42 -0.58
N LEU A 137 -29.01 -13.20 -1.33
CA LEU A 137 -28.54 -13.80 -2.58
C LEU A 137 -28.17 -12.71 -3.59
N ARG A 138 -29.04 -11.71 -3.78
CA ARG A 138 -28.77 -10.57 -4.67
C ARG A 138 -27.55 -9.77 -4.23
N ALA A 139 -27.35 -9.59 -2.92
CA ALA A 139 -26.17 -8.91 -2.41
C ALA A 139 -24.88 -9.70 -2.74
N ALA A 140 -24.90 -11.02 -2.60
CA ALA A 140 -23.78 -11.88 -2.96
C ALA A 140 -23.51 -11.89 -4.48
N GLU A 141 -24.55 -11.95 -5.30
CA GLU A 141 -24.45 -11.83 -6.76
C GLU A 141 -23.87 -10.47 -7.17
N GLN A 142 -24.34 -9.37 -6.58
CA GLN A 142 -23.83 -8.03 -6.87
C GLN A 142 -22.34 -7.91 -6.54
N VAL A 143 -21.89 -8.46 -5.41
CA VAL A 143 -20.46 -8.52 -5.05
C VAL A 143 -19.69 -9.32 -6.09
N HIS A 144 -20.20 -10.48 -6.49
CA HIS A 144 -19.57 -11.32 -7.50
C HIS A 144 -19.42 -10.60 -8.86
N GLU A 145 -20.48 -9.97 -9.36
CA GLU A 145 -20.46 -9.21 -10.61
C GLU A 145 -19.45 -8.07 -10.57
N THR A 146 -19.41 -7.33 -9.46
CA THR A 146 -18.51 -6.19 -9.27
C THR A 146 -17.04 -6.60 -9.37
N PHE A 147 -16.62 -7.61 -8.61
CA PHE A 147 -15.21 -8.07 -8.65
C PHE A 147 -14.86 -8.82 -9.94
N THR A 148 -15.84 -9.48 -10.58
CA THR A 148 -15.65 -10.06 -11.91
C THR A 148 -15.39 -8.97 -12.95
N SER A 149 -16.17 -7.89 -12.92
CA SER A 149 -15.96 -6.72 -13.80
C SER A 149 -14.58 -6.09 -13.58
N LEU A 150 -14.17 -5.87 -12.33
CA LEU A 150 -12.83 -5.36 -11.99
C LEU A 150 -11.71 -6.28 -12.52
N THR A 151 -11.89 -7.60 -12.38
CA THR A 151 -10.92 -8.58 -12.88
C THR A 151 -10.80 -8.53 -14.39
N VAL A 152 -11.94 -8.49 -15.11
CA VAL A 152 -11.98 -8.40 -16.58
C VAL A 152 -11.40 -7.09 -17.09
N ALA A 153 -11.64 -5.97 -16.39
CA ALA A 153 -11.07 -4.67 -16.70
C ALA A 153 -9.56 -4.59 -16.43
N GLY A 154 -8.98 -5.58 -15.75
CA GLY A 154 -7.58 -5.55 -15.32
C GLY A 154 -7.31 -4.49 -14.27
N ALA A 155 -8.28 -4.22 -13.39
CA ALA A 155 -8.22 -3.18 -12.38
C ALA A 155 -6.93 -3.26 -11.54
N GLU A 156 -6.38 -2.10 -11.22
CA GLU A 156 -5.20 -1.99 -10.37
C GLU A 156 -5.54 -2.36 -8.92
N PRO A 157 -4.58 -2.87 -8.11
CA PRO A 157 -4.84 -3.29 -6.75
C PRO A 157 -5.53 -2.21 -5.90
N ALA A 158 -5.15 -0.94 -6.07
CA ALA A 158 -5.76 0.18 -5.36
C ALA A 158 -7.26 0.33 -5.66
N GLU A 159 -7.72 0.02 -6.87
CA GLU A 159 -9.13 0.10 -7.25
C GLU A 159 -9.93 -1.04 -6.60
N VAL A 160 -9.36 -2.25 -6.59
CA VAL A 160 -9.95 -3.41 -5.91
C VAL A 160 -10.08 -3.14 -4.41
N LEU A 161 -9.05 -2.59 -3.76
CA LEU A 161 -9.09 -2.25 -2.34
C LEU A 161 -10.11 -1.16 -2.02
N ARG A 162 -10.20 -0.13 -2.87
CA ARG A 162 -11.22 0.91 -2.74
C ARG A 162 -12.63 0.34 -2.78
N GLU A 163 -12.87 -0.63 -3.65
CA GLU A 163 -14.17 -1.28 -3.76
C GLU A 163 -14.49 -2.16 -2.53
N VAL A 164 -13.49 -2.86 -1.98
CA VAL A 164 -13.63 -3.57 -0.69
C VAL A 164 -13.99 -2.60 0.43
N ALA A 165 -13.26 -1.48 0.56
CA ALA A 165 -13.52 -0.47 1.57
C ALA A 165 -14.92 0.16 1.40
N ARG A 166 -15.35 0.40 0.15
CA ARG A 166 -16.68 0.95 -0.17
C ARG A 166 -17.82 0.00 0.22
N ILE A 167 -17.70 -1.30 -0.06
CA ILE A 167 -18.75 -2.29 0.23
C ILE A 167 -18.79 -2.63 1.72
N SER A 168 -17.62 -2.81 2.35
CA SER A 168 -17.52 -3.22 3.76
C SER A 168 -17.65 -2.06 4.74
N GLY A 169 -17.27 -0.84 4.34
CA GLY A 169 -17.09 0.31 5.23
C GLY A 169 -15.90 0.17 6.18
N LEU A 170 -14.99 -0.79 5.92
CA LEU A 170 -13.88 -1.13 6.80
C LEU A 170 -12.53 -0.89 6.12
N PRO A 171 -11.48 -0.52 6.87
CA PRO A 171 -10.12 -0.44 6.34
C PRO A 171 -9.65 -1.80 5.83
N VAL A 172 -8.92 -1.79 4.73
CA VAL A 172 -8.38 -2.99 4.08
C VAL A 172 -6.91 -2.81 3.73
N VAL A 173 -6.11 -3.84 3.96
CA VAL A 173 -4.67 -3.87 3.68
C VAL A 173 -4.32 -5.12 2.88
N LEU A 174 -3.56 -4.93 1.80
CA LEU A 174 -2.90 -5.98 1.04
C LEU A 174 -1.43 -6.04 1.45
N GLU A 175 -0.99 -7.19 1.94
CA GLU A 175 0.39 -7.42 2.37
C GLU A 175 1.02 -8.66 1.72
N THR A 176 2.34 -8.74 1.76
CA THR A 176 3.09 -9.96 1.41
C THR A 176 2.96 -11.02 2.50
N LEU A 177 3.38 -12.25 2.19
CA LEU A 177 3.57 -13.29 3.23
C LEU A 177 4.64 -12.91 4.29
N GLY A 178 5.50 -11.94 3.99
CA GLY A 178 6.46 -11.35 4.94
C GLY A 178 5.85 -10.31 5.88
N HIS A 179 4.54 -10.03 5.74
CA HIS A 179 3.79 -8.98 6.44
C HIS A 179 4.26 -7.56 6.08
N GLU A 180 4.72 -7.38 4.84
CA GLU A 180 5.06 -6.09 4.25
C GLU A 180 3.84 -5.53 3.50
N VAL A 181 3.40 -4.31 3.82
CA VAL A 181 2.20 -3.69 3.23
C VAL A 181 2.46 -3.22 1.81
N LEU A 182 1.77 -3.83 0.84
CA LEU A 182 1.87 -3.47 -0.58
C LEU A 182 0.90 -2.35 -0.94
N ALA A 183 -0.33 -2.42 -0.44
CA ALA A 183 -1.35 -1.41 -0.69
C ALA A 183 -2.40 -1.42 0.42
N TYR A 184 -3.13 -0.32 0.59
CA TYR A 184 -4.19 -0.23 1.57
C TYR A 184 -5.25 0.80 1.15
N ASP A 185 -6.45 0.68 1.72
CA ASP A 185 -7.44 1.74 1.77
C ASP A 185 -7.87 1.90 3.24
N ALA A 186 -7.74 3.11 3.78
CA ALA A 186 -8.00 3.37 5.20
C ALA A 186 -9.50 3.57 5.52
N ALA A 187 -10.39 3.53 4.52
CA ALA A 187 -11.83 3.75 4.69
C ALA A 187 -12.16 5.04 5.48
N GLY A 188 -11.39 6.11 5.24
CA GLY A 188 -11.53 7.41 5.91
C GLY A 188 -10.87 7.52 7.29
N ARG A 189 -10.20 6.48 7.79
CA ARG A 189 -9.38 6.54 9.03
C ARG A 189 -7.99 7.14 8.76
N ASP A 190 -7.29 7.52 9.83
CA ASP A 190 -5.89 7.96 9.73
C ASP A 190 -4.99 6.77 9.31
N PRO A 191 -4.29 6.86 8.15
CA PRO A 191 -3.35 5.83 7.73
C PRO A 191 -2.21 5.58 8.72
N THR A 192 -1.83 6.60 9.50
CA THR A 192 -0.76 6.50 10.50
C THR A 192 -1.17 5.52 11.61
N GLU A 193 -2.36 5.71 12.16
CA GLU A 193 -2.93 4.81 13.18
C GLU A 193 -3.13 3.40 12.62
N LEU A 194 -3.64 3.31 11.38
CA LEU A 194 -3.84 2.03 10.70
C LEU A 194 -2.55 1.22 10.57
N LEU A 195 -1.44 1.86 10.18
CA LEU A 195 -0.18 1.18 9.83
C LEU A 195 0.84 1.10 10.98
N THR A 196 0.57 1.75 12.11
CA THR A 196 1.46 1.71 13.29
C THR A 196 1.71 0.27 13.73
N ASP A 197 2.98 -0.13 13.89
CA ASP A 197 3.41 -1.48 14.29
C ASP A 197 2.76 -2.62 13.47
N TRP A 198 2.41 -2.35 12.19
CA TRP A 198 1.65 -3.28 11.36
C TRP A 198 2.28 -4.67 11.28
N THR A 199 3.55 -4.74 10.90
CA THR A 199 4.27 -6.01 10.73
C THR A 199 4.30 -6.85 12.01
N GLN A 200 4.36 -6.21 13.19
CA GLN A 200 4.32 -6.92 14.47
C GLN A 200 2.93 -7.49 14.74
N ARG A 201 1.87 -6.67 14.59
CA ARG A 201 0.47 -7.10 14.79
C ARG A 201 0.04 -8.18 13.78
N SER A 202 0.49 -8.05 12.53
CA SER A 202 0.15 -9.01 11.48
C SER A 202 0.81 -10.38 11.68
N ARG A 203 2.00 -10.42 12.31
CA ARG A 203 2.74 -11.66 12.64
C ARG A 203 2.19 -12.43 13.84
N SER A 204 1.51 -11.75 14.77
CA SER A 204 0.90 -12.41 15.93
C SER A 204 -0.35 -13.22 15.57
N LEU A 205 -0.88 -13.05 14.36
CA LEU A 205 -2.08 -13.74 13.88
C LEU A 205 -1.76 -15.14 13.34
N ALA A 206 -2.40 -16.15 13.91
CA ALA A 206 -2.44 -17.49 13.34
C ALA A 206 -3.75 -17.65 12.55
N ALA A 207 -3.69 -17.60 11.22
CA ALA A 207 -4.82 -17.95 10.35
C ALA A 207 -4.58 -19.35 9.76
N PRO A 208 -5.16 -20.42 10.33
CA PRO A 208 -4.96 -21.79 9.85
C PRO A 208 -5.69 -22.10 8.54
N GLU A 209 -6.72 -21.33 8.22
CA GLU A 209 -7.56 -21.49 7.03
C GLU A 209 -7.30 -20.38 6.00
N ARG A 210 -7.75 -20.62 4.75
CA ARG A 210 -7.55 -19.66 3.64
C ARG A 210 -8.25 -18.33 3.91
N THR A 211 -9.41 -18.35 4.56
CA THR A 211 -10.14 -17.17 5.03
C THR A 211 -10.52 -17.39 6.48
N ALA A 212 -10.09 -16.52 7.39
CA ALA A 212 -10.33 -16.67 8.82
C ALA A 212 -10.57 -15.31 9.49
N TYR A 213 -11.44 -15.30 10.50
CA TYR A 213 -11.64 -14.15 11.38
C TYR A 213 -10.96 -14.43 12.72
N ASP A 214 -10.11 -13.50 13.14
CA ASP A 214 -9.49 -13.48 14.47
C ASP A 214 -10.25 -12.50 15.35
N GLU A 215 -10.92 -13.01 16.40
CA GLU A 215 -11.76 -12.21 17.29
C GLU A 215 -10.94 -11.34 18.25
N GLU A 216 -9.73 -11.77 18.64
CA GLU A 216 -8.88 -11.02 19.56
C GLU A 216 -8.28 -9.78 18.88
N ALA A 217 -7.87 -9.93 17.63
CA ALA A 217 -7.36 -8.82 16.82
C ALA A 217 -8.46 -8.00 16.14
N GLY A 218 -9.64 -8.60 15.91
CA GLY A 218 -10.72 -8.02 15.10
C GLY A 218 -10.36 -7.96 13.62
N TRP A 219 -9.71 -9.00 13.08
CA TRP A 219 -9.17 -9.00 11.71
C TRP A 219 -9.77 -10.16 10.91
N LEU A 220 -10.35 -9.85 9.75
CA LEU A 220 -10.72 -10.83 8.74
C LEU A 220 -9.58 -10.93 7.72
N VAL A 221 -8.95 -12.10 7.65
CA VAL A 221 -7.81 -12.36 6.78
C VAL A 221 -8.18 -13.37 5.71
N THR A 222 -7.82 -13.09 4.46
CA THR A 222 -7.88 -14.07 3.36
C THR A 222 -6.55 -14.14 2.62
N MET A 223 -6.13 -15.35 2.24
CA MET A 223 -4.94 -15.55 1.42
C MET A 223 -5.16 -15.08 -0.02
N VAL A 224 -4.15 -14.44 -0.59
CA VAL A 224 -4.13 -13.96 -1.97
C VAL A 224 -3.14 -14.80 -2.78
N GLY A 225 -3.67 -15.52 -3.76
CA GLY A 225 -2.93 -16.50 -4.56
C GLY A 225 -3.82 -17.34 -5.43
N ALA A 226 -3.21 -18.09 -6.34
CA ALA A 226 -3.90 -18.98 -7.27
C ALA A 226 -3.11 -20.29 -7.43
N GLN A 227 -3.82 -21.39 -7.70
CA GLN A 227 -3.24 -22.72 -7.97
C GLN A 227 -2.28 -23.23 -6.86
N GLY A 228 -2.59 -22.94 -5.59
CA GLY A 228 -1.76 -23.36 -4.45
C GLY A 228 -0.49 -22.54 -4.24
N ALA A 229 -0.27 -21.49 -5.02
CA ALA A 229 0.82 -20.53 -4.83
C ALA A 229 0.27 -19.21 -4.27
N ASP A 230 0.20 -19.13 -2.94
CA ASP A 230 -0.11 -17.89 -2.23
C ASP A 230 1.11 -16.96 -2.19
N TRP A 231 0.86 -15.67 -2.41
CA TRP A 231 1.92 -14.65 -2.44
C TRP A 231 1.65 -13.48 -1.50
N GLY A 232 0.43 -13.35 -1.00
CA GLY A 232 0.05 -12.28 -0.09
C GLY A 232 -1.18 -12.61 0.74
N ARG A 233 -1.60 -11.63 1.55
CA ARG A 233 -2.79 -11.66 2.39
C ARG A 233 -3.57 -10.37 2.20
N LEU A 234 -4.88 -10.49 2.20
CA LEU A 234 -5.80 -9.36 2.26
C LEU A 234 -6.42 -9.36 3.66
N VAL A 235 -6.29 -8.23 4.36
CA VAL A 235 -6.65 -8.06 5.75
C VAL A 235 -7.70 -6.96 5.85
N LEU A 236 -8.89 -7.28 6.31
CA LEU A 236 -9.96 -6.33 6.62
C LEU A 236 -10.04 -6.16 8.14
N LEU A 237 -10.01 -4.91 8.62
CA LEU A 237 -10.09 -4.62 10.05
C LEU A 237 -11.56 -4.53 10.47
N SER A 238 -12.07 -5.61 11.07
CA SER A 238 -13.47 -5.80 11.50
C SER A 238 -13.52 -5.95 13.03
N PRO A 239 -13.83 -4.88 13.80
CA PRO A 239 -13.87 -4.95 15.27
C PRO A 239 -14.86 -5.96 15.83
N ASP A 240 -15.95 -6.20 15.09
CA ASP A 240 -16.98 -7.19 15.40
C ASP A 240 -16.91 -8.38 14.42
N PRO A 241 -17.45 -9.55 14.79
CA PRO A 241 -17.56 -10.69 13.89
C PRO A 241 -18.17 -10.30 12.53
N PRO A 242 -17.46 -10.51 11.41
CA PRO A 242 -17.87 -9.99 10.13
C PRO A 242 -19.15 -10.71 9.64
N PRO A 243 -20.14 -9.98 9.11
CA PRO A 243 -21.26 -10.61 8.43
C PRO A 243 -20.76 -11.39 7.21
N HIS A 244 -21.50 -12.44 6.80
CA HIS A 244 -21.11 -13.32 5.69
C HIS A 244 -20.75 -12.55 4.40
N ARG A 245 -21.46 -11.46 4.11
CA ARG A 245 -21.16 -10.57 2.98
C ARG A 245 -19.71 -10.05 2.96
N HIS A 246 -19.10 -9.74 4.11
CA HIS A 246 -17.72 -9.22 4.16
C HIS A 246 -16.71 -10.32 3.86
N VAL A 247 -17.01 -11.56 4.28
CA VAL A 247 -16.22 -12.75 3.92
C VAL A 247 -16.24 -12.95 2.40
N VAL A 248 -17.43 -12.90 1.78
CA VAL A 248 -17.56 -13.01 0.31
C VAL A 248 -16.80 -11.89 -0.41
N VAL A 249 -16.90 -10.63 0.07
CA VAL A 249 -16.14 -9.50 -0.50
C VAL A 249 -14.64 -9.74 -0.42
N ALA A 250 -14.12 -10.16 0.72
CA ALA A 250 -12.70 -10.44 0.91
C ALA A 250 -12.21 -11.53 -0.05
N GLU A 251 -12.94 -12.64 -0.16
CA GLU A 251 -12.59 -13.76 -1.05
C GLU A 251 -12.62 -13.39 -2.54
N ARG A 252 -13.62 -12.61 -2.96
CA ARG A 252 -13.73 -12.13 -4.35
C ARG A 252 -12.62 -11.14 -4.68
N ALA A 253 -12.30 -10.23 -3.77
CA ALA A 253 -11.19 -9.30 -3.93
C ALA A 253 -9.84 -10.02 -3.98
N ALA A 254 -9.61 -10.99 -3.10
CA ALA A 254 -8.39 -11.81 -3.12
C ALA A 254 -8.24 -12.57 -4.45
N SER A 255 -9.34 -13.08 -5.01
CA SER A 255 -9.35 -13.71 -6.33
C SER A 255 -8.99 -12.73 -7.45
N ALA A 256 -9.58 -11.53 -7.44
CA ALA A 256 -9.28 -10.47 -8.40
C ALA A 256 -7.80 -10.04 -8.35
N LEU A 257 -7.26 -9.84 -7.14
CA LEU A 257 -5.85 -9.51 -6.91
C LEU A 257 -4.91 -10.64 -7.38
N ALA A 258 -5.28 -11.90 -7.13
CA ALA A 258 -4.52 -13.05 -7.58
C ALA A 258 -4.45 -13.13 -9.11
N VAL A 259 -5.57 -12.90 -9.81
CA VAL A 259 -5.61 -12.86 -11.28
C VAL A 259 -4.80 -11.70 -11.82
N HIS A 260 -4.94 -10.49 -11.24
CA HIS A 260 -4.12 -9.33 -11.61
C HIS A 260 -2.62 -9.67 -11.55
N ARG A 261 -2.16 -10.32 -10.47
CA ARG A 261 -0.75 -10.74 -10.31
C ARG A 261 -0.30 -11.78 -11.35
N LEU A 262 -1.17 -12.71 -11.75
CA LEU A 262 -0.84 -13.71 -12.78
C LEU A 262 -0.65 -13.08 -14.16
N VAL A 263 -1.53 -12.14 -14.53
CA VAL A 263 -1.45 -11.42 -15.81
C VAL A 263 -0.26 -10.45 -15.83
N ALA A 264 0.06 -9.86 -14.67
CA ALA A 264 1.15 -8.90 -14.53
C ALA A 264 2.55 -9.54 -14.38
N ARG A 265 2.74 -10.84 -14.64
CA ARG A 265 4.03 -11.55 -14.43
C ARG A 265 5.24 -10.90 -15.13
N ASP A 266 5.03 -10.20 -16.24
CA ASP A 266 6.08 -9.48 -16.98
C ASP A 266 6.18 -7.98 -16.61
N ARG A 267 5.38 -7.50 -15.66
CA ARG A 267 5.38 -6.10 -15.18
C ARG A 267 6.17 -5.96 -13.86
N GLU A 268 6.53 -4.72 -13.54
CA GLU A 268 7.16 -4.37 -12.26
C GLU A 268 6.36 -4.98 -11.08
N SER A 269 7.04 -5.69 -10.16
CA SER A 269 6.37 -6.25 -8.98
C SER A 269 5.65 -5.15 -8.18
N LEU A 270 4.45 -5.41 -7.67
CA LEU A 270 3.68 -4.48 -6.83
C LEU A 270 4.50 -3.88 -5.68
N GLU A 271 5.38 -4.68 -5.06
CA GLU A 271 6.35 -4.19 -4.06
C GLU A 271 7.25 -3.09 -4.62
N ARG A 272 7.84 -3.30 -5.81
CA ARG A 272 8.71 -2.32 -6.48
C ARG A 272 7.94 -1.08 -6.91
N GLN A 273 6.71 -1.23 -7.41
CA GLN A 273 5.83 -0.10 -7.71
C GLN A 273 5.57 0.73 -6.44
N THR A 274 5.38 0.08 -5.30
CA THR A 274 5.18 0.74 -3.99
C THR A 274 6.45 1.46 -3.54
N HIS A 275 7.61 0.81 -3.63
CA HIS A 275 8.91 1.43 -3.36
C HIS A 275 9.14 2.66 -4.24
N ARG A 276 8.88 2.55 -5.53
CA ARG A 276 9.00 3.64 -6.51
C ARG A 276 8.08 4.81 -6.16
N MET A 277 6.83 4.54 -5.80
CA MET A 277 5.88 5.58 -5.39
C MET A 277 6.37 6.33 -4.13
N LEU A 278 6.85 5.61 -3.11
CA LEU A 278 7.40 6.24 -1.90
C LEU A 278 8.69 7.04 -2.19
N LEU A 279 9.59 6.52 -3.03
CA LEU A 279 10.78 7.24 -3.45
C LEU A 279 10.43 8.52 -4.23
N ALA A 280 9.44 8.46 -5.12
CA ALA A 280 8.97 9.64 -5.85
C ALA A 280 8.39 10.71 -4.91
N GLN A 281 7.64 10.31 -3.88
CA GLN A 281 7.14 11.23 -2.85
C GLN A 281 8.27 11.88 -2.04
N LEU A 282 9.30 11.10 -1.67
CA LEU A 282 10.48 11.59 -0.95
C LEU A 282 11.35 12.56 -1.78
N LEU A 283 11.34 12.42 -3.11
CA LEU A 283 12.08 13.29 -4.02
C LEU A 283 11.30 14.55 -4.41
N GLY A 284 9.97 14.46 -4.51
CA GLY A 284 9.12 15.50 -5.06
C GLY A 284 8.61 16.55 -4.06
N GLN A 285 8.73 16.32 -2.75
CA GLN A 285 8.15 17.20 -1.73
C GLN A 285 9.18 17.68 -0.70
N ALA A 286 9.16 18.99 -0.41
CA ALA A 286 10.00 19.59 0.62
C ALA A 286 9.58 19.14 2.05
N VAL A 287 8.28 18.88 2.23
CA VAL A 287 7.71 18.32 3.46
C VAL A 287 7.01 17.02 3.09
N PRO A 288 7.52 15.85 3.52
CA PRO A 288 6.89 14.57 3.23
C PRO A 288 5.53 14.44 3.95
N PRO A 289 4.59 13.66 3.40
CA PRO A 289 3.32 13.37 4.07
C PRO A 289 3.53 12.76 5.47
N PRO A 290 2.66 13.06 6.45
CA PRO A 290 2.84 12.60 7.83
C PRO A 290 2.80 11.07 7.97
N ASP A 291 2.08 10.38 7.09
CA ASP A 291 1.93 8.91 7.07
C ASP A 291 3.09 8.19 6.35
N LEU A 292 4.00 8.92 5.69
CA LEU A 292 5.06 8.33 4.86
C LEU A 292 5.99 7.43 5.67
N ALA A 293 6.33 7.83 6.90
CA ALA A 293 7.17 7.04 7.80
C ALA A 293 6.49 5.70 8.17
N SER A 294 5.19 5.73 8.49
CA SER A 294 4.41 4.53 8.80
C SER A 294 4.27 3.61 7.59
N ARG A 295 4.07 4.16 6.38
CA ARG A 295 4.02 3.38 5.13
C ARG A 295 5.36 2.70 4.82
N ALA A 296 6.47 3.41 4.96
CA ALA A 296 7.80 2.84 4.78
C ALA A 296 8.10 1.78 5.84
N ALA A 297 7.75 2.02 7.10
CA ALA A 297 7.91 1.05 8.18
C ALA A 297 7.07 -0.22 7.96
N ALA A 298 5.83 -0.07 7.46
CA ALA A 298 4.96 -1.19 7.11
C ALA A 298 5.48 -2.03 5.93
N LEU A 299 6.38 -1.50 5.11
CA LEU A 299 7.17 -2.23 4.10
C LEU A 299 8.48 -2.82 4.64
N GLY A 300 8.70 -2.73 5.96
CA GLY A 300 9.94 -3.17 6.60
C GLY A 300 11.09 -2.15 6.55
N VAL A 301 10.88 -0.94 6.01
CA VAL A 301 11.88 0.13 5.92
C VAL A 301 11.56 1.24 6.92
N GLY A 302 11.93 1.05 8.18
CA GLY A 302 11.75 2.08 9.21
C GLY A 302 12.58 3.33 8.92
N LEU A 303 11.98 4.52 9.02
CA LEU A 303 12.68 5.79 8.74
C LEU A 303 13.05 6.59 10.00
N GLU A 304 12.43 6.28 11.14
CA GLU A 304 12.65 7.00 12.39
C GLU A 304 13.81 6.42 13.19
N ARG A 305 14.61 7.31 13.81
CA ARG A 305 15.76 6.93 14.66
C ARG A 305 16.76 6.01 13.94
N ARG A 306 16.95 6.26 12.65
CA ARG A 306 17.80 5.48 11.74
C ARG A 306 18.80 6.40 11.05
N GLN A 307 19.87 5.80 10.54
CA GLN A 307 20.75 6.44 9.56
C GLN A 307 20.19 6.17 8.17
N LEU A 308 19.84 7.21 7.44
CA LEU A 308 19.24 7.14 6.12
C LEU A 308 20.27 7.57 5.07
N VAL A 309 20.41 6.78 4.01
CA VAL A 309 21.41 7.03 2.97
C VAL A 309 20.80 6.85 1.59
N GLY A 310 20.81 7.91 0.80
CA GLY A 310 20.46 7.87 -0.60
C GLY A 310 21.57 7.26 -1.45
N MET A 311 21.19 6.42 -2.39
CA MET A 311 22.08 5.77 -3.35
C MET A 311 21.48 5.89 -4.76
N ALA A 312 22.35 6.12 -5.74
CA ALA A 312 22.01 6.12 -7.15
C ALA A 312 22.90 5.09 -7.87
N ILE A 313 22.27 4.23 -8.66
CA ILE A 313 22.94 3.18 -9.42
C ILE A 313 22.63 3.41 -10.89
N ARG A 314 23.68 3.48 -11.71
CA ARG A 314 23.57 3.83 -13.13
C ARG A 314 24.38 2.86 -13.99
N PRO A 315 23.88 2.40 -15.15
CA PRO A 315 24.71 1.69 -16.11
C PRO A 315 25.82 2.60 -16.65
N ALA A 316 27.08 2.14 -16.63
CA ALA A 316 28.23 2.95 -17.08
C ALA A 316 28.30 3.08 -18.61
N THR A 317 27.70 2.14 -19.35
CA THR A 317 27.68 2.09 -20.81
C THR A 317 26.25 2.14 -21.33
N VAL A 318 25.61 3.32 -21.28
CA VAL A 318 24.42 3.54 -22.12
C VAL A 318 24.91 4.23 -23.38
N THR A 319 24.91 3.52 -24.51
CA THR A 319 25.09 4.14 -25.81
C THR A 319 24.00 5.21 -25.98
N PRO A 320 24.33 6.48 -26.27
CA PRO A 320 23.35 7.58 -26.38
C PRO A 320 22.23 7.37 -27.43
N ARG A 321 22.30 6.28 -28.21
CA ARG A 321 21.37 5.91 -29.28
C ARG A 321 20.51 4.68 -29.00
N ALA A 322 20.53 4.13 -27.78
CA ALA A 322 19.66 3.02 -27.43
C ALA A 322 18.17 3.47 -27.45
N PRO A 323 17.23 2.65 -27.96
CA PRO A 323 15.81 2.93 -27.86
C PRO A 323 15.38 3.09 -26.39
N ALA A 324 14.49 4.04 -26.08
CA ALA A 324 14.03 4.32 -24.72
C ALA A 324 13.48 3.07 -23.98
N LEU A 325 12.80 2.17 -24.72
CA LEU A 325 12.30 0.91 -24.17
C LEU A 325 13.43 0.01 -23.63
N ALA A 326 14.54 -0.10 -24.36
CA ALA A 326 15.69 -0.92 -23.98
C ALA A 326 16.40 -0.34 -22.74
N THR A 327 16.44 0.99 -22.60
CA THR A 327 16.97 1.64 -21.39
C THR A 327 16.11 1.34 -20.16
N GLN A 328 14.77 1.34 -20.30
CA GLN A 328 13.86 1.02 -19.19
C GLN A 328 13.98 -0.43 -18.72
N GLU A 329 14.14 -1.39 -19.64
CA GLU A 329 14.39 -2.80 -19.29
C GLU A 329 15.69 -2.96 -18.49
N VAL A 330 16.79 -2.35 -18.96
CA VAL A 330 18.07 -2.37 -18.25
C VAL A 330 17.97 -1.77 -16.85
N LEU A 331 17.22 -0.67 -16.69
CA LEU A 331 17.01 -0.05 -15.37
C LEU A 331 16.13 -0.91 -14.45
N ARG A 332 15.15 -1.63 -14.99
CA ARG A 332 14.33 -2.58 -14.21
C ARG A 332 15.16 -3.75 -13.71
N ASP A 333 15.99 -4.34 -14.55
CA ASP A 333 16.91 -5.41 -14.17
C ASP A 333 17.90 -4.93 -13.11
N LEU A 334 18.44 -3.72 -13.29
CA LEU A 334 19.35 -3.11 -12.32
C LEU A 334 18.66 -2.82 -10.98
N ALA A 335 17.39 -2.40 -10.99
CA ALA A 335 16.61 -2.20 -9.78
C ALA A 335 16.36 -3.52 -9.04
N GLU A 336 16.12 -4.60 -9.78
CA GLU A 336 15.99 -5.95 -9.21
C GLU A 336 17.30 -6.41 -8.57
N VAL A 337 18.42 -6.23 -9.26
CA VAL A 337 19.75 -6.54 -8.71
C VAL A 337 20.04 -5.73 -7.44
N ALA A 338 19.73 -4.43 -7.45
CA ALA A 338 19.94 -3.56 -6.29
C ALA A 338 19.07 -3.98 -5.09
N ALA A 339 17.80 -4.31 -5.31
CA ALA A 339 16.91 -4.81 -4.27
C ALA A 339 17.39 -6.16 -3.70
N LEU A 340 17.80 -7.09 -4.56
CA LEU A 340 18.34 -8.39 -4.13
C LEU A 340 19.66 -8.23 -3.35
N ALA A 341 20.52 -7.31 -3.79
CA ALA A 341 21.76 -6.99 -3.10
C ALA A 341 21.51 -6.43 -1.69
N ALA A 342 20.54 -5.52 -1.53
CA ALA A 342 20.13 -5.01 -0.23
C ALA A 342 19.62 -6.13 0.70
N ARG A 343 18.76 -7.01 0.17
CA ARG A 343 18.25 -8.19 0.91
C ARG A 343 19.39 -9.14 1.33
N ARG A 344 20.34 -9.47 0.44
CA ARG A 344 21.50 -10.32 0.76
C ARG A 344 22.41 -9.75 1.84
N VAL A 345 22.55 -8.43 1.88
CA VAL A 345 23.36 -7.73 2.91
C VAL A 345 22.55 -7.46 4.18
N ALA A 346 21.26 -7.83 4.21
CA ALA A 346 20.30 -7.61 5.29
C ALA A 346 20.11 -6.12 5.64
N VAL A 347 20.00 -5.28 4.61
CA VAL A 347 19.77 -3.83 4.74
C VAL A 347 18.36 -3.51 4.24
N PRO A 348 17.47 -3.01 5.10
CA PRO A 348 16.18 -2.48 4.67
C PRO A 348 16.38 -1.33 3.68
N ALA A 349 15.73 -1.43 2.51
CA ALA A 349 15.87 -0.43 1.47
C ALA A 349 14.61 -0.28 0.63
N LEU A 350 14.26 0.97 0.31
CA LEU A 350 13.36 1.27 -0.79
C LEU A 350 14.19 1.35 -2.06
N VAL A 351 13.81 0.65 -3.12
CA VAL A 351 14.54 0.63 -4.40
C VAL A 351 13.56 0.79 -5.55
N GLY A 352 13.86 1.68 -6.49
CA GLY A 352 12.98 1.91 -7.64
C GLY A 352 13.60 2.79 -8.73
N VAL A 353 13.00 2.73 -9.91
CA VAL A 353 13.35 3.58 -11.06
C VAL A 353 12.45 4.80 -11.03
N VAL A 354 13.01 5.98 -10.73
CA VAL A 354 12.24 7.25 -10.62
C VAL A 354 12.55 8.24 -11.73
N ASP A 355 13.61 7.99 -12.50
CA ASP A 355 14.00 8.75 -13.68
C ASP A 355 14.51 7.80 -14.78
N ASP A 356 14.68 8.31 -16.00
CA ASP A 356 15.00 7.50 -17.18
C ASP A 356 16.46 7.04 -17.24
N THR A 357 17.26 7.31 -16.19
CA THR A 357 18.70 7.12 -16.27
C THR A 357 19.32 6.44 -15.06
N THR A 358 18.65 6.41 -13.91
CA THR A 358 19.19 5.88 -12.66
C THR A 358 18.17 5.09 -11.86
N VAL A 359 18.65 4.03 -11.23
CA VAL A 359 17.94 3.37 -10.12
C VAL A 359 18.26 4.14 -8.85
N ARG A 360 17.24 4.47 -8.06
CA ARG A 360 17.41 5.07 -6.73
C ARG A 360 17.18 4.02 -5.65
N ALA A 361 17.96 4.12 -4.59
CA ALA A 361 17.77 3.36 -3.38
C ALA A 361 17.88 4.26 -2.15
N LEU A 362 16.95 4.11 -1.21
CA LEU A 362 17.05 4.67 0.14
C LEU A 362 17.37 3.53 1.10
N LEU A 363 18.54 3.58 1.72
CA LEU A 363 18.97 2.60 2.72
C LEU A 363 18.58 3.08 4.12
N SER A 364 17.99 2.20 4.93
CA SER A 364 17.72 2.45 6.34
C SER A 364 18.61 1.57 7.22
N LEU A 365 19.47 2.22 7.98
CA LEU A 365 20.49 1.59 8.80
C LEU A 365 20.21 1.86 10.29
N PRO A 366 20.51 0.92 11.19
CA PRO A 366 20.52 1.20 12.63
C PRO A 366 21.41 2.41 12.96
N ALA A 367 21.04 3.22 13.96
CA ALA A 367 21.77 4.44 14.31
C ALA A 367 23.26 4.25 14.63
N GLN A 368 23.66 3.04 15.05
CA GLN A 368 25.04 2.68 15.41
C GLN A 368 25.77 1.90 14.31
N ALA A 369 25.18 1.78 13.11
CA ALA A 369 25.78 0.99 12.05
C ALA A 369 27.03 1.66 11.46
N GLY A 370 28.04 0.86 11.12
CA GLY A 370 29.18 1.32 10.33
C GLY A 370 28.78 1.53 8.86
N VAL A 371 28.23 2.71 8.54
CA VAL A 371 27.67 3.04 7.21
C VAL A 371 28.61 2.66 6.06
N ASP A 372 29.89 3.01 6.16
CA ASP A 372 30.86 2.73 5.09
C ASP A 372 31.08 1.24 4.84
N ALA A 373 31.09 0.43 5.90
CA ALA A 373 31.25 -1.02 5.78
C ALA A 373 30.05 -1.65 5.07
N VAL A 374 28.84 -1.16 5.39
CA VAL A 374 27.60 -1.61 4.75
C VAL A 374 27.57 -1.22 3.28
N LEU A 375 27.89 0.04 2.96
CA LEU A 375 27.94 0.52 1.56
C LEU A 375 28.97 -0.23 0.72
N ARG A 376 30.15 -0.55 1.27
CA ARG A 376 31.15 -1.37 0.55
C ARG A 376 30.62 -2.77 0.27
N ARG A 377 29.94 -3.41 1.22
CA ARG A 377 29.33 -4.74 1.02
C ARG A 377 28.24 -4.68 -0.04
N LEU A 378 27.35 -3.70 0.05
CA LEU A 378 26.25 -3.51 -0.90
C LEU A 378 26.76 -3.21 -2.32
N ALA A 379 27.68 -2.26 -2.48
CA ALA A 379 28.26 -1.93 -3.78
C ALA A 379 28.96 -3.15 -4.42
N ARG A 380 29.72 -3.93 -3.65
CA ARG A 380 30.33 -5.19 -4.14
C ARG A 380 29.30 -6.21 -4.58
N GLU A 381 28.16 -6.28 -3.90
CA GLU A 381 27.09 -7.21 -4.26
C GLU A 381 26.38 -6.78 -5.56
N VAL A 382 26.14 -5.49 -5.73
CA VAL A 382 25.63 -4.91 -6.98
C VAL A 382 26.59 -5.20 -8.13
N HIS A 383 27.87 -4.79 -8.02
CA HIS A 383 28.88 -5.02 -9.07
C HIS A 383 29.03 -6.50 -9.45
N ARG A 384 28.92 -7.42 -8.48
CA ARG A 384 29.03 -8.87 -8.74
C ARG A 384 27.79 -9.46 -9.42
N SER A 385 26.63 -8.85 -9.24
CA SER A 385 25.34 -9.38 -9.70
C SER A 385 24.87 -8.71 -11.00
N THR A 386 25.50 -7.62 -11.43
CA THR A 386 25.22 -6.95 -12.70
C THR A 386 26.05 -7.55 -13.83
N ALA A 387 25.46 -7.73 -15.01
CA ALA A 387 26.15 -8.27 -16.18
C ALA A 387 27.12 -7.28 -16.86
N GLY A 388 26.94 -5.97 -16.64
CA GLY A 388 27.74 -4.90 -17.24
C GLY A 388 28.32 -3.93 -16.21
N PRO A 389 29.20 -3.00 -16.64
CA PRO A 389 29.78 -2.02 -15.75
C PRO A 389 28.69 -1.06 -15.23
N VAL A 390 28.68 -0.86 -13.93
CA VAL A 390 27.73 0.06 -13.26
C VAL A 390 28.48 1.05 -12.39
N LEU A 391 27.89 2.21 -12.22
CA LEU A 391 28.34 3.25 -11.30
C LEU A 391 27.41 3.26 -10.10
N VAL A 392 28.01 3.20 -8.91
CA VAL A 392 27.30 3.33 -7.64
C VAL A 392 27.72 4.64 -7.00
N ALA A 393 26.76 5.49 -6.69
CA ALA A 393 26.98 6.76 -6.02
C ALA A 393 26.11 6.88 -4.78
N VAL A 394 26.61 7.59 -3.79
CA VAL A 394 26.02 7.66 -2.45
C VAL A 394 25.99 9.12 -2.00
N GLY A 395 24.84 9.55 -1.49
CA GLY A 395 24.66 10.86 -0.89
C GLY A 395 25.10 10.92 0.56
N THR A 396 24.93 12.09 1.17
CA THR A 396 25.23 12.31 2.59
C THR A 396 24.30 11.48 3.47
N THR A 397 24.84 10.87 4.53
CA THR A 397 24.04 10.19 5.55
C THR A 397 23.24 11.21 6.35
N VAL A 398 21.93 10.97 6.52
CA VAL A 398 21.02 11.85 7.26
C VAL A 398 20.28 11.10 8.36
N SER A 399 19.76 11.81 9.35
CA SER A 399 19.00 11.24 10.49
C SER A 399 17.53 11.64 10.51
N HIS A 400 17.10 12.53 9.62
CA HIS A 400 15.73 13.02 9.53
C HIS A 400 15.14 12.77 8.14
N VAL A 401 13.86 12.37 8.09
CA VAL A 401 13.14 12.06 6.84
C VAL A 401 13.09 13.27 5.89
N ALA A 402 12.97 14.49 6.42
CA ALA A 402 12.97 15.72 5.63
C ALA A 402 14.26 15.92 4.83
N GLU A 403 15.39 15.34 5.24
CA GLU A 403 16.68 15.46 4.55
C GLU A 403 16.93 14.32 3.54
N VAL A 404 16.03 13.33 3.46
CA VAL A 404 16.18 12.17 2.57
C VAL A 404 16.18 12.59 1.11
N GLY A 405 15.33 13.54 0.73
CA GLY A 405 15.32 14.10 -0.63
C GLY A 405 16.67 14.70 -1.01
N ARG A 406 17.36 15.39 -0.08
CA ARG A 406 18.72 15.90 -0.27
C ARG A 406 19.71 14.76 -0.53
N SER A 407 19.72 13.74 0.33
CA SER A 407 20.64 12.60 0.20
C SER A 407 20.45 11.83 -1.12
N LEU A 408 19.20 11.56 -1.51
CA LEU A 408 18.87 10.92 -2.78
C LEU A 408 19.27 11.79 -3.97
N GLY A 409 19.01 13.10 -3.90
CA GLY A 409 19.43 14.10 -4.88
C GLY A 409 20.94 14.07 -5.07
N GLU A 410 21.72 14.26 -4.01
CA GLU A 410 23.18 14.22 -4.02
C GLU A 410 23.72 12.95 -4.66
N ALA A 411 23.16 11.78 -4.32
CA ALA A 411 23.61 10.51 -4.88
C ALA A 411 23.54 10.50 -6.41
N ALA A 412 22.48 11.03 -7.02
CA ALA A 412 22.41 11.10 -8.49
C ALA A 412 23.32 12.15 -9.10
N HIS A 413 23.51 13.29 -8.45
CA HIS A 413 24.48 14.29 -8.91
C HIS A 413 25.88 13.68 -8.95
N VAL A 414 26.25 12.93 -7.91
CA VAL A 414 27.52 12.20 -7.83
C VAL A 414 27.59 11.12 -8.92
N ALA A 415 26.52 10.35 -9.16
CA ALA A 415 26.49 9.33 -10.21
C ALA A 415 26.74 9.94 -11.60
N ARG A 416 26.12 11.09 -11.88
CA ARG A 416 26.25 11.79 -13.17
C ARG A 416 27.66 12.37 -13.35
N ALA A 417 28.23 12.95 -12.31
CA ALA A 417 29.60 13.46 -12.35
C ALA A 417 30.66 12.34 -12.47
N ALA A 418 30.41 11.18 -11.87
CA ALA A 418 31.32 10.02 -11.93
C ALA A 418 31.43 9.38 -13.33
N LEU A 419 30.47 9.58 -14.23
CA LEU A 419 30.55 9.09 -15.62
C LEU A 419 31.78 9.61 -16.37
N ARG A 420 32.21 10.84 -16.07
CA ARG A 420 33.34 11.49 -16.75
C ARG A 420 34.70 11.08 -16.19
N ASN A 421 34.71 10.57 -14.98
CA ASN A 421 35.91 10.06 -14.34
C ASN A 421 35.54 8.83 -13.49
N PRO A 422 35.32 7.68 -14.15
CA PRO A 422 35.05 6.43 -13.46
C PRO A 422 36.35 5.97 -12.80
N GLY A 423 36.67 6.57 -11.64
CA GLY A 423 37.78 6.13 -10.81
C GLY A 423 37.64 4.65 -10.43
N THR A 424 38.67 4.07 -9.82
CA THR A 424 38.69 2.64 -9.42
C THR A 424 37.90 2.33 -8.14
N GLN A 425 37.05 3.25 -7.69
CA GLN A 425 36.33 3.11 -6.43
C GLN A 425 35.08 2.24 -6.58
N LEU A 426 34.74 1.50 -5.53
CA LEU A 426 33.54 0.67 -5.49
C LEU A 426 32.25 1.50 -5.51
N TYR A 427 32.29 2.70 -4.94
CA TYR A 427 31.22 3.69 -5.01
C TYR A 427 31.80 5.10 -4.89
N HIS A 428 31.04 6.09 -5.35
CA HIS A 428 31.41 7.50 -5.33
C HIS A 428 30.58 8.28 -4.29
N ARG A 429 31.19 9.26 -3.63
CA ARG A 429 30.53 10.25 -2.77
C ARG A 429 30.85 11.67 -3.22
N LEU A 430 30.16 12.65 -2.64
CA LEU A 430 30.41 14.06 -2.93
C LEU A 430 31.88 14.46 -2.70
N ASP A 431 32.52 13.93 -1.65
CA ASP A 431 33.94 14.11 -1.35
C ASP A 431 34.87 13.70 -2.51
N ASN A 432 34.41 12.75 -3.34
CA ASN A 432 35.17 12.21 -4.46
C ASN A 432 34.98 13.03 -5.75
N VAL A 433 33.91 13.84 -5.87
CA VAL A 433 33.63 14.68 -7.05
C VAL A 433 34.00 16.15 -6.87
N ARG A 434 34.28 16.63 -5.65
CA ARG A 434 34.86 17.96 -5.35
C ARG A 434 34.13 19.09 -6.11
N LEU A 435 34.88 20.03 -6.72
CA LEU A 435 34.37 21.15 -7.50
C LEU A 435 33.42 20.70 -8.64
N ARG A 436 33.65 19.54 -9.26
CA ARG A 436 32.75 19.01 -10.30
C ARG A 436 31.37 18.68 -9.74
N GLY A 437 31.30 18.18 -8.50
CA GLY A 437 30.03 17.93 -7.81
C GLY A 437 29.25 19.22 -7.54
N LEU A 438 29.94 20.28 -7.10
CA LEU A 438 29.35 21.59 -6.87
C LEU A 438 28.83 22.23 -8.16
N LEU A 439 29.65 22.27 -9.21
CA LEU A 439 29.25 22.87 -10.50
C LEU A 439 28.08 22.11 -11.13
N HIS A 440 27.99 20.80 -10.90
CA HIS A 440 26.85 20.02 -11.35
C HIS A 440 25.55 20.37 -10.61
N LEU A 441 25.59 20.69 -9.31
CA LEU A 441 24.42 21.18 -8.58
C LEU A 441 23.92 22.53 -9.10
N LEU A 442 24.82 23.31 -9.72
CA LEU A 442 24.55 24.64 -10.24
C LEU A 442 24.41 24.69 -11.78
N ARG A 443 24.34 23.52 -12.45
CA ARG A 443 24.30 23.43 -13.92
C ARG A 443 23.18 24.25 -14.57
N ASP A 444 22.06 24.40 -13.85
CA ASP A 444 20.86 25.05 -14.35
C ASP A 444 20.75 26.50 -13.87
N ASP A 445 21.72 26.96 -13.08
CA ASP A 445 21.81 28.34 -12.63
C ASP A 445 22.39 29.20 -13.75
N GLU A 446 21.58 30.11 -14.29
CA GLU A 446 22.00 31.03 -15.35
C GLU A 446 23.24 31.85 -14.98
N ARG A 447 23.48 32.10 -13.68
CA ARG A 447 24.65 32.85 -13.22
C ARG A 447 25.94 32.07 -13.42
N VAL A 448 25.88 30.73 -13.33
CA VAL A 448 27.05 29.86 -13.55
C VAL A 448 27.35 29.74 -15.04
N ARG A 449 26.33 29.66 -15.90
CA ARG A 449 26.52 29.70 -17.36
C ARG A 449 27.06 31.05 -17.81
N ALA A 450 26.48 32.15 -17.34
CA ALA A 450 26.95 33.51 -17.63
C ALA A 450 28.39 33.74 -17.14
N PHE A 451 28.79 33.12 -16.03
CA PHE A 451 30.19 33.10 -15.59
C PHE A 451 31.06 32.39 -16.63
N ALA A 452 30.73 31.15 -17.01
CA ALA A 452 31.51 30.40 -17.98
C ALA A 452 31.61 31.09 -19.36
N ASP A 453 30.51 31.67 -19.83
CA ASP A 453 30.46 32.44 -21.08
C ASP A 453 31.35 33.68 -21.03
N ARG A 454 31.40 34.38 -19.89
CA ARG A 454 32.28 35.55 -19.73
C ARG A 454 33.76 35.15 -19.73
N GLU A 455 34.09 34.06 -19.06
CA GLU A 455 35.48 33.61 -18.92
C GLU A 455 36.01 32.89 -20.18
N LEU A 456 35.20 32.08 -20.87
CA LEU A 456 35.64 31.28 -22.03
C LEU A 456 35.10 31.75 -23.38
N GLY A 457 34.06 32.59 -23.41
CA GLY A 457 33.40 33.03 -24.64
C GLY A 457 34.35 33.58 -25.71
N PRO A 458 35.31 34.46 -25.39
CA PRO A 458 36.28 34.96 -26.37
C PRO A 458 37.12 33.83 -27.01
N LEU A 459 37.47 32.80 -26.25
CA LEU A 459 38.27 31.67 -26.72
C LEU A 459 37.44 30.70 -27.56
N LEU A 460 36.22 30.40 -27.13
CA LEU A 460 35.26 29.58 -27.89
C LEU A 460 34.92 30.21 -29.25
N ALA A 461 34.63 31.52 -29.27
CA ALA A 461 34.39 32.25 -30.51
C ALA A 461 35.62 32.25 -31.44
N ARG A 462 36.84 32.28 -30.88
CA ARG A 462 38.08 32.21 -31.66
C ARG A 462 38.25 30.85 -32.31
N ASP A 463 38.10 29.77 -31.53
CA ASP A 463 38.19 28.39 -32.01
C ASP A 463 37.15 28.10 -33.11
N ALA A 464 35.90 28.56 -32.94
CA ALA A 464 34.86 28.44 -33.95
C ALA A 464 35.20 29.17 -35.27
N ASN A 465 35.72 30.39 -35.18
CA ASN A 465 36.00 31.23 -36.35
C ASN A 465 37.30 30.88 -37.09
N HIS A 466 38.27 30.28 -36.40
CA HIS A 466 39.62 30.03 -36.96
C HIS A 466 39.99 28.54 -37.01
N HIS A 467 39.07 27.64 -36.64
CA HIS A 467 39.30 26.20 -36.51
C HIS A 467 40.56 25.86 -35.67
N SER A 468 40.83 26.68 -34.64
CA SER A 468 41.90 26.41 -33.68
C SER A 468 41.43 25.45 -32.58
N ARG A 469 42.36 24.99 -31.75
CA ARG A 469 42.11 24.08 -30.61
C ARG A 469 42.58 24.69 -29.29
N LEU A 470 42.41 25.99 -29.13
CA LEU A 470 42.94 26.74 -27.99
C LEU A 470 42.25 26.35 -26.67
N VAL A 471 40.95 26.03 -26.71
CA VAL A 471 40.20 25.54 -25.54
C VAL A 471 40.75 24.19 -25.07
N GLU A 472 41.07 23.29 -26.00
CA GLU A 472 41.68 21.98 -25.69
C GLU A 472 43.09 22.15 -25.09
N LEU A 473 43.89 23.08 -25.63
CA LEU A 473 45.20 23.39 -25.07
C LEU A 473 45.10 24.01 -23.68
N LEU A 474 44.16 24.93 -23.44
CA LEU A 474 43.90 25.49 -22.11
C LEU A 474 43.46 24.39 -21.12
N ARG A 475 42.64 23.43 -21.55
CA ARG A 475 42.24 22.28 -20.75
C ARG A 475 43.43 21.45 -20.29
N CYS A 476 44.32 21.07 -21.20
CA CYS A 476 45.55 20.36 -20.84
C CYS A 476 46.41 21.15 -19.85
N PHE A 477 46.45 22.48 -19.97
CA PHE A 477 47.20 23.33 -19.05
C PHE A 477 46.63 23.30 -17.63
N CYS A 478 45.31 23.46 -17.50
CA CYS A 478 44.63 23.45 -16.21
C CYS A 478 44.66 22.07 -15.54
N GLU A 479 44.52 20.99 -16.31
CA GLU A 479 44.58 19.61 -15.78
C GLU A 479 45.96 19.23 -15.23
N GLN A 480 47.02 19.86 -15.73
CA GLN A 480 48.39 19.71 -15.22
C GLN A 480 48.75 20.76 -14.15
N GLY A 481 47.76 21.44 -13.58
CA GLY A 481 47.94 22.40 -12.49
C GLY A 481 48.78 23.62 -12.88
N GLY A 482 48.73 24.05 -14.15
CA GLY A 482 49.51 25.17 -14.65
C GLY A 482 50.96 24.82 -15.00
N ASN A 483 51.35 23.54 -15.02
CA ASN A 483 52.68 23.14 -15.45
C ASN A 483 52.80 23.14 -16.99
N LYS A 484 53.39 24.20 -17.54
CA LYS A 484 53.54 24.40 -19.00
C LYS A 484 54.27 23.23 -19.69
N SER A 485 55.27 22.62 -19.03
CA SER A 485 56.06 21.54 -19.60
C SER A 485 55.30 20.20 -19.62
N ALA A 486 54.57 19.89 -18.55
CA ALA A 486 53.74 18.69 -18.47
C ALA A 486 52.55 18.79 -19.43
N ALA A 487 51.94 19.97 -19.54
CA ALA A 487 50.82 20.23 -20.43
C ALA A 487 51.20 20.12 -21.92
N ALA A 488 52.37 20.61 -22.31
CA ALA A 488 52.89 20.42 -23.67
C ALA A 488 53.08 18.94 -24.03
N ALA A 489 53.57 18.13 -23.07
CA ALA A 489 53.71 16.69 -23.25
C ALA A 489 52.35 15.98 -23.36
N ALA A 490 51.38 16.35 -22.52
CA ALA A 490 50.03 15.78 -22.54
C ALA A 490 49.27 16.14 -23.84
N ALA A 491 49.48 17.34 -24.37
CA ALA A 491 48.90 17.79 -25.63
C ALA A 491 49.63 17.26 -26.88
N HIS A 492 50.74 16.52 -26.72
CA HIS A 492 51.61 16.06 -27.82
C HIS A 492 52.14 17.18 -28.74
N VAL A 493 52.44 18.35 -28.17
CA VAL A 493 52.97 19.53 -28.91
C VAL A 493 54.38 19.87 -28.41
N SER A 494 55.23 20.45 -29.27
CA SER A 494 56.54 20.95 -28.83
C SER A 494 56.38 22.06 -27.77
N ARG A 495 57.29 22.11 -26.78
CA ARG A 495 57.22 23.11 -25.70
C ARG A 495 57.13 24.53 -26.25
N THR A 496 57.95 24.87 -27.25
CA THR A 496 57.99 26.20 -27.86
C THR A 496 56.65 26.56 -28.50
N ALA A 497 56.05 25.64 -29.26
CA ALA A 497 54.74 25.89 -29.88
C ALA A 497 53.64 25.98 -28.83
N TYR A 498 53.65 25.11 -27.81
CA TYR A 498 52.66 25.15 -26.73
C TYR A 498 52.73 26.48 -25.95
N TYR A 499 53.93 27.00 -25.67
CA TYR A 499 54.09 28.26 -24.95
C TYR A 499 53.60 29.45 -25.78
N GLN A 500 53.83 29.43 -27.10
CA GLN A 500 53.24 30.43 -28.00
C GLN A 500 51.71 30.38 -27.99
N GLN A 501 51.12 29.18 -27.98
CA GLN A 501 49.66 29.03 -27.88
C GLN A 501 49.11 29.50 -26.53
N LEU A 502 49.80 29.22 -25.41
CA LEU A 502 49.41 29.77 -24.10
C LEU A 502 49.46 31.31 -24.07
N GLY A 503 50.48 31.91 -24.67
CA GLY A 503 50.54 33.37 -24.82
C GLY A 503 49.35 33.91 -25.61
N ARG A 504 48.99 33.23 -26.70
CA ARG A 504 47.81 33.58 -27.51
C ARG A 504 46.49 33.39 -26.77
N ILE A 505 46.38 32.36 -25.92
CA ILE A 505 45.23 32.15 -25.04
C ILE A 505 45.11 33.32 -24.05
N ALA A 506 46.22 33.71 -23.40
CA ALA A 506 46.26 34.84 -22.48
C ALA A 506 45.86 36.16 -23.16
N GLU A 507 46.33 36.41 -24.39
CA GLU A 507 45.96 37.58 -25.19
C GLU A 507 44.47 37.61 -25.55
N VAL A 508 43.91 36.47 -25.96
CA VAL A 508 42.49 36.37 -26.34
C VAL A 508 41.57 36.56 -25.14
N LEU A 509 41.94 36.01 -23.99
CA LEU A 509 41.16 36.08 -22.76
C LEU A 509 41.39 37.37 -21.97
N GLY A 510 42.49 38.08 -22.23
CA GLY A 510 42.85 39.30 -21.49
C GLY A 510 43.24 39.05 -20.03
N VAL A 511 43.65 37.83 -19.68
CA VAL A 511 44.01 37.43 -18.31
C VAL A 511 45.39 36.77 -18.24
N SER A 512 46.02 36.83 -17.08
CA SER A 512 47.28 36.13 -16.83
C SER A 512 47.02 34.67 -16.47
N LEU A 513 47.58 33.73 -17.24
CA LEU A 513 47.54 32.30 -16.93
C LEU A 513 48.48 31.89 -15.79
N GLU A 514 49.23 32.84 -15.22
CA GLU A 514 50.08 32.62 -14.05
C GLU A 514 49.40 33.11 -12.76
N ASP A 515 48.32 33.89 -12.88
CA ASP A 515 47.52 34.32 -11.74
C ASP A 515 46.62 33.16 -11.24
N PRO A 516 46.72 32.78 -9.95
CA PRO A 516 45.94 31.66 -9.42
C PRO A 516 44.43 31.85 -9.52
N GLU A 517 43.92 33.07 -9.36
CA GLU A 517 42.49 33.37 -9.41
C GLU A 517 41.96 33.24 -10.85
N SER A 518 42.69 33.78 -11.82
CA SER A 518 42.40 33.66 -13.24
C SER A 518 42.44 32.19 -13.69
N MET A 519 43.46 31.43 -13.27
CA MET A 519 43.57 30.01 -13.59
C MET A 519 42.43 29.17 -13.01
N LEU A 520 42.06 29.44 -11.75
CA LEU A 520 40.91 28.76 -11.14
C LEU A 520 39.61 29.11 -11.86
N SER A 521 39.41 30.38 -12.20
CA SER A 521 38.21 30.86 -12.90
C SER A 521 38.07 30.21 -14.28
N LEU A 522 39.16 30.15 -15.06
CA LEU A 522 39.20 29.47 -16.34
C LEU A 522 38.98 27.97 -16.22
N TYR A 523 39.55 27.34 -15.19
CA TYR A 523 39.33 25.91 -14.97
C TYR A 523 37.89 25.61 -14.56
N VAL A 524 37.29 26.44 -13.71
CA VAL A 524 35.86 26.36 -13.38
C VAL A 524 35.01 26.53 -14.64
N ALA A 525 35.29 27.53 -15.46
CA ALA A 525 34.57 27.78 -16.70
C ALA A 525 34.68 26.58 -17.67
N LEU A 526 35.85 25.95 -17.78
CA LEU A 526 36.03 24.73 -18.58
C LEU A 526 35.16 23.57 -18.07
N LEU A 527 35.11 23.40 -16.75
CA LEU A 527 34.29 22.37 -16.12
C LEU A 527 32.80 22.63 -16.32
N VAL A 528 32.37 23.90 -16.30
CA VAL A 528 30.97 24.29 -16.61
C VAL A 528 30.66 24.06 -18.07
N HIS A 529 31.52 24.49 -18.98
CA HIS A 529 31.32 24.30 -20.42
C HIS A 529 31.16 22.82 -20.78
N ASP A 530 31.95 21.94 -20.16
CA ASP A 530 31.78 20.50 -20.36
C ASP A 530 30.38 20.02 -19.96
N LEU A 531 29.74 20.63 -18.94
CA LEU A 531 28.40 20.22 -18.48
C LEU A 531 27.31 20.47 -19.52
N ASP A 532 27.46 21.49 -20.37
CA ASP A 532 26.47 21.88 -21.38
C ASP A 532 26.56 21.05 -22.67
N ASP A 533 27.72 20.45 -22.96
CA ASP A 533 27.94 19.56 -24.12
C ASP A 533 27.37 18.12 -23.96
N ALA A 534 26.57 17.84 -22.92
CA ALA A 534 26.12 16.49 -22.54
C ALA A 534 24.62 16.37 -22.20
#